data_AF-A0A6I3BQW8-F1
#
_entry.id   AF-A0A6I3BQW8-F1
#
_cell.length_a   1.000
_cell.length_b   1.000
_cell.length_c   1.000
_cell.angle_alpha   90.00
_cell.angle_beta   90.00
_cell.angle_gamma   90.00
#
_symmetry.space_group_name_H-M   'P 1'
#
loop_
_entity.id
_entity.type
_entity.pdbx_description
1 polymer ?
#
loop_
_entity_poly.entity_id
_entity_poly.type
_entity_poly.pdbx_seq_one_letter_code
_entity_poly.pdbx_strand_id
1 'polypeptide(L)'
;MTELLIVVAGLAGGVLAGLFGVGGGVIFVPVLVIGLGLTQVHAEAASLLAILPTAVIGTWRQLKFGNTDIRAALVIGTVSIIGVQIGVVAALSLPETTLRRLFGLLLLLVAAQTIRRAHRTR
;
A
#
# COMPACT_ATOMS: atom_id res chain seq x y z
N MET A 1 21.43 4.93 11.86
CA MET A 1 20.55 5.87 11.13
C MET A 1 19.42 5.13 10.41
N THR A 2 19.71 4.01 9.74
CA THR A 2 18.73 3.15 9.05
C THR A 2 17.62 2.61 9.97
N GLU A 3 17.95 2.14 11.18
CA GLU A 3 16.95 1.64 12.14
C GLU A 3 15.91 2.69 12.54
N LEU A 4 16.36 3.92 12.78
CA LEU A 4 15.46 5.03 13.13
C LEU A 4 14.51 5.35 11.97
N LEU A 5 15.00 5.30 10.72
CA LEU A 5 14.16 5.50 9.54
C LEU A 5 13.08 4.42 9.43
N ILE A 6 13.41 3.15 9.69
CA ILE A 6 12.46 2.04 9.65
C ILE A 6 11.39 2.21 10.74
N VAL A 7 11.78 2.58 11.96
CA VAL A 7 10.84 2.83 13.07
C VAL A 7 9.89 3.97 12.75
N VAL A 8 10.42 5.10 12.27
CA VAL A 8 9.61 6.28 11.90
C VAL A 8 8.68 5.95 10.74
N ALA A 9 9.18 5.25 9.72
CA ALA A 9 8.37 4.83 8.58
C ALA A 9 7.28 3.84 8.99
N GLY A 10 7.58 2.90 9.88
CA GLY A 10 6.62 1.96 10.45
C GLY A 10 5.49 2.67 11.19
N LEU A 11 5.83 3.63 12.07
CA LEU A 11 4.85 4.44 12.79
C LEU A 11 4.01 5.29 11.84
N ALA A 12 4.63 6.03 10.93
CA ALA A 12 3.95 6.86 9.95
C ALA A 12 3.03 6.02 9.06
N GLY A 13 3.53 4.90 8.53
CA GLY A 13 2.77 3.99 7.70
C GLY A 13 1.58 3.36 8.44
N GLY A 14 1.75 3.00 9.72
CA GLY A 14 0.66 2.51 10.56
C GLY A 14 -0.43 3.55 10.82
N VAL A 15 -0.05 4.79 11.14
CA VAL A 15 -1.01 5.90 11.29
C VAL A 15 -1.77 6.14 9.99
N LEU A 16 -1.09 6.23 8.87
CA LEU A 16 -1.70 6.46 7.56
C LEU A 16 -2.57 5.29 7.11
N ALA A 17 -2.18 4.05 7.42
CA ALA A 17 -3.00 2.86 7.19
C ALA A 17 -4.32 2.94 7.97
N GLY A 18 -4.28 3.40 9.23
CA GLY A 18 -5.48 3.62 10.04
C GLY A 18 -6.37 4.76 9.53
N LEU A 19 -5.78 5.88 9.09
CA LEU A 19 -6.54 7.04 8.60
C LEU A 19 -7.19 6.82 7.24
N PHE A 20 -6.47 6.18 6.31
CA PHE A 20 -6.87 6.12 4.89
C PHE A 20 -7.17 4.70 4.39
N GLY A 21 -6.87 3.66 5.17
CA GLY A 21 -7.11 2.27 4.78
C GLY A 21 -6.18 1.73 3.68
N VAL A 22 -5.11 2.44 3.32
CA VAL A 22 -4.21 2.09 2.18
C VAL A 22 -3.09 1.11 2.59
N GLY A 23 -3.09 0.61 3.83
CA GLY A 23 -2.11 -0.35 4.35
C GLY A 23 -0.72 0.22 4.68
N GLY A 24 -0.38 1.42 4.20
CA GLY A 24 0.90 2.08 4.50
C GLY A 24 1.96 1.95 3.39
N GLY A 25 1.68 1.17 2.34
CA GLY A 25 2.61 0.92 1.23
C GLY A 25 3.06 2.17 0.47
N VAL A 26 2.23 3.23 0.46
CA VAL A 26 2.58 4.55 -0.09
C VAL A 26 3.80 5.17 0.60
N ILE A 27 4.03 4.84 1.89
CA ILE A 27 5.22 5.28 2.65
C ILE A 27 6.31 4.22 2.66
N PHE A 28 5.95 2.95 2.87
CA PHE A 28 6.95 1.89 3.01
C PHE A 28 7.81 1.73 1.75
N VAL A 29 7.22 1.70 0.56
CA VAL A 29 7.97 1.49 -0.69
C VAL A 29 8.99 2.60 -0.94
N PRO A 30 8.65 3.91 -0.91
CA PRO A 30 9.64 4.96 -1.07
C PRO A 30 10.74 4.95 -0.02
N VAL A 31 10.42 4.68 1.26
CA VAL A 31 11.43 4.62 2.32
C VAL A 31 12.40 3.47 2.08
N LEU A 32 11.90 2.31 1.66
CA LEU A 32 12.71 1.13 1.39
C LEU A 32 13.60 1.32 0.15
N VAL A 33 13.10 1.95 -0.91
CA VAL A 33 13.88 2.22 -2.13
C VAL A 33 14.88 3.36 -1.91
N ILE A 34 14.43 4.51 -1.44
CA ILE A 34 15.25 5.74 -1.36
C ILE A 34 16.11 5.73 -0.09
N GLY A 35 15.54 5.27 1.04
CA GLY A 35 16.21 5.28 2.33
C GLY A 35 17.12 4.07 2.56
N LEU A 36 16.75 2.89 2.06
CA LEU A 36 17.52 1.65 2.23
C LEU A 36 18.23 1.17 0.95
N GLY A 37 17.98 1.80 -0.21
CA GLY A 37 18.60 1.41 -1.47
C GLY A 37 18.14 0.06 -2.01
N LEU A 38 16.98 -0.43 -1.54
CA LEU A 38 16.42 -1.69 -2.05
C LEU A 38 15.94 -1.52 -3.48
N THR A 39 16.09 -2.58 -4.28
CA THR A 39 15.45 -2.64 -5.59
C THR A 39 13.94 -2.49 -5.45
N GLN A 40 13.27 -1.93 -6.45
CA GLN A 40 11.83 -1.70 -6.43
C GLN A 40 11.03 -2.97 -6.06
N VAL A 41 11.38 -4.13 -6.64
CA VAL A 41 10.71 -5.42 -6.35
C VAL A 41 10.90 -5.85 -4.89
N HIS A 42 12.11 -5.72 -4.35
CA HIS A 42 12.37 -6.08 -2.95
C HIS A 42 11.65 -5.15 -1.97
N ALA A 43 11.61 -3.85 -2.29
CA ALA A 43 10.87 -2.87 -1.49
C ALA A 43 9.37 -3.14 -1.49
N GLU A 44 8.79 -3.52 -2.64
CA GLU A 44 7.38 -3.90 -2.75
C GLU A 44 7.06 -5.16 -1.92
N ALA A 45 7.90 -6.20 -2.01
CA ALA A 45 7.73 -7.43 -1.24
C ALA A 45 7.82 -7.18 0.27
N ALA A 46 8.83 -6.44 0.72
CA ALA A 46 8.99 -6.08 2.14
C ALA A 46 7.84 -5.18 2.63
N SER A 47 7.35 -4.26 1.79
CA SER A 47 6.18 -3.44 2.07
C SER A 47 4.93 -4.29 2.28
N LEU A 48 4.65 -5.26 1.39
CA LEU A 48 3.51 -6.18 1.55
C LEU A 48 3.56 -6.95 2.88
N LEU A 49 4.75 -7.40 3.28
CA LEU A 49 4.94 -8.05 4.57
C LEU A 49 4.67 -7.08 5.74
N ALA A 50 5.13 -5.83 5.64
CA ALA A 50 4.87 -4.79 6.65
C ALA A 50 3.39 -4.38 6.73
N ILE A 51 2.65 -4.46 5.62
CA ILE A 51 1.20 -4.19 5.55
C ILE A 51 0.39 -5.29 6.25
N LEU A 52 0.87 -6.54 6.30
CA LEU A 52 0.12 -7.65 6.88
C LEU A 52 -0.35 -7.38 8.34
N PRO A 53 0.52 -7.01 9.30
CA PRO A 53 0.07 -6.72 10.66
C PRO A 53 -0.84 -5.50 10.75
N THR A 54 -0.60 -4.45 9.95
CA THR A 54 -1.43 -3.24 9.97
C THR A 54 -2.83 -3.52 9.42
N ALA A 55 -2.93 -4.32 8.37
CA ALA A 55 -4.19 -4.79 7.80
C ALA A 55 -4.97 -5.65 8.80
N VAL A 56 -4.31 -6.62 9.46
CA VAL A 56 -4.96 -7.48 10.46
C VAL A 56 -5.55 -6.66 11.61
N ILE A 57 -4.75 -5.76 12.21
CA ILE A 57 -5.20 -4.93 13.33
C ILE A 57 -6.27 -3.93 12.88
N GLY A 58 -6.09 -3.31 11.70
CA GLY A 58 -7.03 -2.36 11.12
C GLY A 58 -8.39 -3.00 10.85
N THR A 59 -8.42 -4.14 10.17
CA THR A 59 -9.64 -4.90 9.91
C THR A 59 -10.32 -5.31 11.20
N TRP A 60 -9.58 -5.83 12.19
CA TRP A 60 -10.16 -6.22 13.48
C TRP A 60 -10.85 -5.05 14.20
N ARG A 61 -10.21 -3.87 14.22
CA ARG A 61 -10.82 -2.66 14.80
C ARG A 61 -12.06 -2.21 14.02
N GLN A 62 -11.99 -2.17 12.70
CA GLN A 62 -13.11 -1.75 11.84
C GLN A 62 -14.30 -2.72 11.90
N LEU A 63 -14.04 -4.02 12.09
CA LEU A 63 -15.08 -5.01 12.36
C LEU A 63 -15.78 -4.74 13.70
N LYS A 64 -15.01 -4.45 14.75
CA LYS A 64 -15.56 -4.09 16.07
C LYS A 64 -16.39 -2.80 16.04
N PHE A 65 -16.02 -1.84 15.19
CA PHE A 65 -16.80 -0.60 15.02
C PHE A 65 -18.02 -0.76 14.11
N GLY A 66 -18.23 -1.94 13.51
CA GLY A 66 -19.35 -2.19 12.60
C GLY A 66 -19.25 -1.43 11.26
N ASN A 67 -18.05 -0.97 10.88
CA ASN A 67 -17.84 -0.19 9.65
C ASN A 67 -17.48 -1.05 8.43
N THR A 68 -17.62 -2.37 8.52
CA THR A 68 -17.12 -3.30 7.51
C THR A 68 -18.25 -4.10 6.88
N ASP A 69 -18.46 -3.94 5.58
CA ASP A 69 -19.26 -4.88 4.78
C ASP A 69 -18.42 -6.12 4.49
N ILE A 70 -18.73 -7.20 5.21
CA ILE A 70 -18.00 -8.47 5.12
C ILE A 70 -18.13 -9.10 3.73
N ARG A 71 -19.29 -8.95 3.08
CA ARG A 71 -19.52 -9.55 1.75
C ARG A 71 -18.67 -8.84 0.71
N ALA A 72 -18.70 -7.51 0.70
CA ALA A 72 -17.85 -6.73 -0.21
C ALA A 72 -16.36 -7.02 0.03
N ALA A 73 -15.94 -7.07 1.29
CA ALA A 73 -14.54 -7.36 1.66
C ALA A 73 -14.08 -8.75 1.19
N LEU A 74 -14.90 -9.80 1.35
CA LEU A 74 -14.54 -11.16 0.93
C LEU A 74 -14.48 -11.29 -0.59
N VAL A 75 -15.42 -10.69 -1.33
CA VAL A 75 -15.41 -10.73 -2.79
C VAL A 75 -14.16 -10.02 -3.33
N ILE A 76 -13.87 -8.81 -2.84
CA ILE A 76 -12.69 -8.06 -3.25
C ILE A 76 -11.42 -8.83 -2.87
N GLY A 77 -11.31 -9.32 -1.64
CA GLY A 77 -10.13 -10.02 -1.14
C GLY A 77 -9.83 -11.28 -1.95
N THR A 78 -10.83 -12.11 -2.23
CA THR A 78 -10.64 -13.38 -2.97
C THR A 78 -10.24 -13.14 -4.42
N VAL A 79 -10.91 -12.22 -5.13
CA VAL A 79 -10.56 -11.88 -6.52
C VAL A 79 -9.18 -11.21 -6.60
N SER A 80 -8.79 -10.45 -5.57
CA SER A 80 -7.48 -9.78 -5.52
C SER A 80 -6.31 -10.77 -5.50
N ILE A 81 -6.50 -12.01 -5.04
CA ILE A 81 -5.45 -13.04 -5.07
C ILE A 81 -4.98 -13.25 -6.50
N ILE A 82 -5.91 -13.40 -7.45
CA ILE A 82 -5.59 -13.57 -8.87
C ILE A 82 -4.86 -12.32 -9.40
N GLY A 83 -5.34 -11.14 -9.03
CA GLY A 83 -4.72 -9.87 -9.41
C GLY A 83 -3.28 -9.73 -8.92
N VAL A 84 -2.99 -10.13 -7.67
CA VAL A 84 -1.63 -10.13 -7.11
C VAL A 84 -0.72 -11.09 -7.87
N GLN A 85 -1.17 -12.30 -8.18
CA GLN A 85 -0.34 -13.26 -8.94
C GLN A 85 0.05 -12.69 -10.31
N ILE A 86 -0.91 -12.12 -11.05
CA ILE A 86 -0.66 -11.48 -12.35
C ILE A 86 0.28 -10.28 -12.18
N GLY A 87 0.03 -9.45 -11.16
CA GLY A 87 0.83 -8.26 -10.87
C GLY A 87 2.29 -8.58 -10.55
N VAL A 88 2.55 -9.62 -9.75
CA VAL A 88 3.91 -10.08 -9.40
C VAL A 88 4.63 -10.57 -10.66
N VAL A 89 3.99 -11.39 -11.49
CA VAL A 89 4.60 -11.88 -12.74
C VAL A 89 4.92 -10.71 -13.67
N ALA A 90 4.00 -9.76 -13.81
CA ALA A 90 4.23 -8.56 -14.61
C ALA A 90 5.39 -7.71 -14.06
N ALA A 91 5.43 -7.49 -12.74
CA ALA A 91 6.49 -6.71 -12.08
C ALA A 91 7.88 -7.31 -12.31
N LEU A 92 7.99 -8.64 -12.21
CA LEU A 92 9.26 -9.37 -12.45
C LEU A 92 9.72 -9.32 -13.91
N SER A 93 8.81 -9.08 -14.86
CA SER A 93 9.13 -8.99 -16.30
C SER A 93 9.55 -7.58 -16.75
N LEU A 94 9.35 -6.56 -15.91
CA LEU A 94 9.59 -5.17 -16.27
C LEU A 94 10.95 -4.66 -15.76
N PRO A 95 11.61 -3.74 -16.49
CA PRO A 95 12.78 -3.04 -15.97
C PRO A 95 12.45 -2.24 -14.72
N GLU A 96 13.39 -2.16 -13.78
CA GLU A 96 13.22 -1.45 -12.50
C GLU A 96 12.80 0.02 -12.69
N THR A 97 13.37 0.70 -13.69
CA THR A 97 13.03 2.09 -14.01
C THR A 97 11.56 2.22 -14.42
N THR A 98 11.03 1.25 -15.15
CA THR A 98 9.62 1.22 -15.58
C THR A 98 8.72 1.00 -14.37
N LEU A 99 9.05 0.03 -13.50
CA LEU A 99 8.26 -0.25 -12.30
C LEU A 99 8.21 0.97 -11.36
N ARG A 100 9.35 1.65 -11.15
CA ARG A 100 9.41 2.89 -10.37
C ARG A 100 8.56 4.02 -10.98
N ARG A 101 8.57 4.17 -12.30
CA ARG A 101 7.72 5.16 -13.01
C ARG A 101 6.24 4.82 -12.88
N LEU A 102 5.86 3.55 -13.04
CA LEU A 102 4.48 3.09 -12.91
C LEU A 102 3.96 3.31 -11.49
N PHE A 103 4.77 2.99 -10.47
CA PHE A 103 4.42 3.25 -9.07
C PHE A 103 4.21 4.76 -8.83
N GLY A 104 5.14 5.61 -9.30
CA GLY A 104 4.99 7.06 -9.21
C GLY A 104 3.73 7.58 -9.92
N LEU A 105 3.44 7.10 -11.13
CA LEU A 105 2.25 7.46 -11.88
C LEU A 105 0.97 7.04 -11.13
N LEU A 106 0.95 5.83 -10.57
CA LEU A 106 -0.16 5.33 -9.75
C LEU A 106 -0.42 6.28 -8.56
N LEU A 107 0.61 6.70 -7.84
CA LEU A 107 0.47 7.64 -6.73
C LEU A 107 -0.13 8.98 -7.19
N LEU A 108 0.35 9.53 -8.31
CA LEU A 108 -0.19 10.77 -8.87
C LEU A 108 -1.66 10.62 -9.29
N LEU A 109 -2.01 9.48 -9.91
CA LEU A 109 -3.39 9.18 -10.31
C LEU A 109 -4.32 9.08 -9.11
N VAL A 110 -3.90 8.35 -8.05
CA VAL A 110 -4.66 8.23 -6.81
C VAL A 110 -4.85 9.59 -6.14
N ALA A 111 -3.81 10.41 -6.08
CA ALA A 111 -3.88 11.77 -5.54
C ALA A 111 -4.87 12.64 -6.34
N ALA A 112 -4.72 12.67 -7.67
CA ALA A 112 -5.59 13.45 -8.55
C ALA A 112 -7.05 12.99 -8.47
N GLN A 113 -7.31 11.69 -8.45
CA GLN A 113 -8.66 11.15 -8.33
C GLN A 113 -9.31 11.51 -6.99
N THR A 114 -8.56 11.41 -5.90
CA THR A 114 -9.06 11.73 -4.55
C THR A 114 -9.41 13.22 -4.44
N ILE A 115 -8.54 14.10 -4.94
CA ILE A 115 -8.79 15.56 -4.97
C ILE A 115 -10.01 15.88 -5.85
N ARG A 116 -10.08 15.33 -7.07
CA ARG A 116 -11.22 15.56 -7.97
C ARG A 116 -12.54 15.11 -7.36
N ARG A 117 -12.56 13.98 -6.66
CA ARG A 117 -13.76 13.51 -5.96
C ARG A 117 -14.13 14.43 -4.80
N ALA A 118 -13.16 14.92 -4.02
CA ALA A 118 -13.43 15.87 -2.94
C ALA A 118 -14.10 17.17 -3.43
N HIS A 119 -13.79 17.62 -4.65
CA HIS A 119 -14.44 18.78 -5.28
C HIS A 119 -15.84 18.49 -5.87
N ARG A 120 -16.19 17.23 -6.14
CA ARG A 120 -17.51 16.84 -6.68
C ARG A 120 -18.57 16.56 -5.62
N THR A 121 -18.17 16.35 -4.37
CA THR A 121 -19.07 16.07 -3.24
C THR A 121 -19.46 17.33 -2.46
N ARG A 122 -19.11 18.52 -2.98
CA ARG A 122 -19.65 19.82 -2.56
C ARG A 122 -20.60 20.32 -3.63
#